data_AF-A0A6L3SZ49-F1
#
_entry.id   AF-A0A6L3SZ49-F1
#
_cell.length_a   1.000
_cell.length_b   1.000
_cell.length_c   1.000
_cell.angle_alpha   90.00
_cell.angle_beta   90.00
_cell.angle_gamma   90.00
#
_symmetry.space_group_name_H-M   'P 1'
#
loop_
_entity.id
_entity.type
_entity.pdbx_description
1 polymer ?
#
loop_
_entity_poly.entity_id
_entity_poly.type
_entity_poly.pdbx_seq_one_letter_code
_entity_poly.pdbx_strand_id
1 'polypeptide(L)'
;MDIQSVNVGLTANDGTGDKPRVAFQKVNANFASVQEAVHFLKQMVDSRPIGTTPGTLADGGVVAGLLSAVSGKADTNDPRIVGALQASAIGSAVQPFDADLTAIAALATTAFGRSLLTLADQAAGRTALGAVSLADVNAAIALLVGAAPSTLDTIAEIDAAIGNDPNFATTMATALAGKAALSHTHTVSALSDASTNARSLLQAANYAAMRSLLTLVPGTAAGNVVALDGAAKLPAVDGSQLLNLPSGASDALATDLIWFGDGSDGSISQSSGTTTLTRDTYYNNVNLSGSATLITNGFRLHVLGTLDISGLTTGYIGFNGNPGGAPLTPTQGGAAGATIPPNSFGGAPAGIVGRVGTTGAGAAAVNGALVSGVGGGSCYAGGAGGAGSGFAGGAAQIQSNGPTYRLRRPQMDSLRGNTLLTGGAAGGSGGAAGGGDGTNIGGSGGGGGSAGPIVFIFARTINRSGSTGVGSIQAKGGNGGNGGTPAAGNCGGGGGGGGGAGGWVQIVYRFLTGTTATNCIDVTGGDGGLGGNGVGTGSAGSPGGSATGGICSMFNLATGVGSPLYGGSGSAASRTALVNQASL
;
A
#
# COMPACT_ATOMS: atom_id res chain seq x y z
N MET A 1 37.20 32.34 -174.65
CA MET A 1 36.39 31.28 -174.04
C MET A 1 36.00 31.74 -172.65
N ASP A 2 34.70 31.85 -172.44
CA ASP A 2 34.01 31.55 -171.18
C ASP A 2 34.21 32.43 -169.94
N ILE A 3 33.36 32.13 -168.96
CA ILE A 3 32.92 32.96 -167.82
C ILE A 3 33.63 32.50 -166.54
N GLN A 4 33.95 33.43 -165.62
CA GLN A 4 33.77 33.35 -164.14
C GLN A 4 34.33 34.62 -163.46
N SER A 5 33.65 35.11 -162.41
CA SER A 5 33.86 36.42 -161.71
C SER A 5 33.71 37.67 -162.61
N VAL A 6 32.91 38.71 -162.33
CA VAL A 6 32.17 39.19 -161.14
C VAL A 6 32.97 39.96 -160.08
N ASN A 7 33.46 41.13 -160.49
CA ASN A 7 33.16 42.47 -159.93
C ASN A 7 33.55 42.80 -158.45
N VAL A 8 33.55 44.11 -158.14
CA VAL A 8 33.56 44.85 -156.85
C VAL A 8 34.17 44.16 -155.61
N GLY A 9 35.06 44.84 -154.88
CA GLY A 9 35.09 46.29 -154.65
C GLY A 9 36.49 46.87 -154.42
N LEU A 10 36.69 48.07 -155.02
CA LEU A 10 37.97 48.79 -155.46
C LEU A 10 39.95 47.90 -157.57
N THR A 11 41.26 47.43 -157.42
CA THR A 11 42.28 46.93 -158.37
C THR A 11 42.60 47.84 -159.58
N ALA A 12 43.61 48.69 -159.39
CA ALA A 12 44.50 49.12 -160.47
C ALA A 12 45.95 49.00 -159.96
N ASN A 13 46.91 49.46 -160.75
CA ASN A 13 47.93 48.53 -161.23
C ASN A 13 49.38 48.94 -160.95
N ASP A 14 50.24 47.94 -160.73
CA ASP A 14 51.69 48.05 -160.56
C ASP A 14 52.48 46.99 -161.37
N GLY A 15 52.55 45.73 -160.91
CA GLY A 15 53.02 44.56 -161.68
C GLY A 15 54.53 44.35 -161.87
N THR A 16 55.07 43.23 -161.37
CA THR A 16 56.49 42.84 -161.52
C THR A 16 56.76 41.39 -161.93
N GLY A 17 55.74 40.58 -162.22
CA GLY A 17 55.96 39.23 -162.79
C GLY A 17 54.70 38.37 -162.79
N ASP A 18 54.07 38.24 -161.62
CA ASP A 18 52.69 37.80 -161.54
C ASP A 18 51.73 38.92 -161.96
N LYS A 19 50.60 38.52 -162.52
CA LYS A 19 49.78 39.42 -163.35
C LYS A 19 49.09 40.49 -162.49
N PRO A 20 49.05 41.73 -163.00
CA PRO A 20 49.42 42.86 -162.16
C PRO A 20 48.19 43.51 -161.51
N ARG A 21 48.31 44.00 -160.25
CA ARG A 21 47.31 44.68 -159.36
C ARG A 21 47.25 44.06 -157.94
N VAL A 22 48.14 44.42 -157.01
CA VAL A 22 47.96 44.16 -155.55
C VAL A 22 48.94 44.99 -154.68
N ALA A 23 48.56 45.74 -153.64
CA ALA A 23 47.26 46.26 -153.19
C ALA A 23 47.47 47.44 -152.19
N PHE A 24 48.46 48.31 -152.45
CA PHE A 24 48.84 49.44 -151.59
C PHE A 24 48.00 50.71 -151.88
N GLN A 25 48.19 51.73 -151.05
CA GLN A 25 47.93 53.17 -151.28
C GLN A 25 47.73 53.60 -152.76
N LYS A 26 46.75 54.48 -153.02
CA LYS A 26 46.12 54.73 -154.34
C LYS A 26 45.14 53.57 -154.64
N VAL A 27 44.50 53.30 -155.80
CA VAL A 27 44.58 53.77 -157.20
C VAL A 27 43.15 53.84 -157.79
N ASN A 28 42.91 54.59 -158.87
CA ASN A 28 41.65 54.58 -159.66
C ASN A 28 41.49 53.26 -160.45
N ALA A 29 40.35 52.56 -160.34
CA ALA A 29 40.40 51.09 -160.38
C ALA A 29 39.03 50.36 -160.57
N ASN A 30 39.05 49.13 -161.12
CA ASN A 30 37.87 48.30 -161.52
C ASN A 30 37.90 46.86 -160.93
N PHE A 31 37.12 46.57 -159.89
CA PHE A 31 37.50 45.52 -158.93
C PHE A 31 37.10 44.09 -159.28
N ALA A 32 37.93 43.15 -158.81
CA ALA A 32 37.74 41.71 -158.97
C ALA A 32 36.98 41.05 -157.81
N SER A 33 37.12 41.54 -156.57
CA SER A 33 36.42 41.00 -155.40
C SER A 33 36.38 41.97 -154.21
N VAL A 34 35.52 41.66 -153.23
CA VAL A 34 34.85 42.61 -152.31
C VAL A 34 35.80 43.46 -151.44
N GLN A 35 36.93 42.92 -150.99
CA GLN A 35 37.64 43.44 -149.82
C GLN A 35 38.22 44.86 -149.94
N GLU A 36 38.87 45.26 -151.04
CA GLU A 36 39.51 46.59 -151.10
C GLU A 36 38.51 47.76 -150.98
N ALA A 37 37.22 47.56 -151.27
CA ALA A 37 36.21 48.63 -151.17
C ALA A 37 35.99 49.11 -149.73
N VAL A 38 36.56 48.39 -148.75
CA VAL A 38 36.74 48.69 -147.33
C VAL A 38 37.44 50.05 -147.05
N HIS A 39 37.69 50.91 -148.05
CA HIS A 39 38.08 52.33 -147.89
C HIS A 39 37.28 53.42 -148.68
N PHE A 40 36.15 53.12 -149.35
CA PHE A 40 35.29 54.17 -150.00
C PHE A 40 34.15 54.70 -149.10
N LEU A 41 33.64 53.86 -148.19
CA LEU A 41 32.81 54.21 -147.01
C LEU A 41 33.25 55.47 -146.24
N LYS A 42 34.53 55.83 -146.40
CA LYS A 42 35.28 56.92 -145.77
C LYS A 42 34.55 58.25 -145.63
N GLN A 43 33.65 58.59 -146.54
CA GLN A 43 32.90 59.86 -146.48
C GLN A 43 31.40 59.71 -146.08
N MET A 44 30.91 58.51 -145.77
CA MET A 44 29.47 58.28 -145.46
C MET A 44 29.12 58.30 -143.95
N VAL A 45 30.11 58.34 -143.06
CA VAL A 45 29.89 58.45 -141.60
C VAL A 45 29.88 59.92 -141.14
N ASP A 46 30.73 60.75 -141.75
CA ASP A 46 31.15 62.08 -141.27
C ASP A 46 30.09 63.22 -141.38
N SER A 47 28.83 62.92 -141.74
CA SER A 47 27.89 63.92 -142.30
C SER A 47 26.50 64.03 -141.66
N ARG A 48 26.24 63.40 -140.51
CA ARG A 48 24.96 63.54 -139.76
C ARG A 48 25.10 64.50 -138.55
N PRO A 49 24.55 65.73 -138.60
CA PRO A 49 24.63 66.67 -137.49
C PRO A 49 23.47 66.47 -136.49
N ILE A 50 23.76 66.00 -135.28
CA ILE A 50 22.79 65.99 -134.16
C ILE A 50 23.45 66.63 -132.94
N GLY A 51 23.12 67.89 -132.68
CA GLY A 51 23.63 68.70 -131.56
C GLY A 51 23.04 68.35 -130.19
N THR A 52 22.38 67.19 -130.05
CA THR A 52 21.95 66.65 -128.76
C THR A 52 22.86 65.49 -128.38
N THR A 53 23.91 65.83 -127.61
CA THR A 53 24.91 64.98 -126.92
C THR A 53 26.26 64.74 -127.65
N PRO A 54 27.39 65.21 -127.07
CA PRO A 54 28.75 64.76 -127.42
C PRO A 54 29.20 63.55 -126.54
N GLY A 55 30.13 62.69 -126.96
CA GLY A 55 30.75 62.58 -128.29
C GLY A 55 31.83 61.49 -128.41
N THR A 56 31.83 60.83 -129.58
CA THR A 56 33.00 60.48 -130.41
C THR A 56 34.13 59.57 -129.89
N LEU A 57 34.24 58.40 -130.53
CA LEU A 57 35.49 57.86 -131.09
C LEU A 57 35.18 57.20 -132.47
N ALA A 58 36.07 57.04 -133.46
CA ALA A 58 37.16 57.86 -134.04
C ALA A 58 38.10 57.00 -134.93
N ASP A 59 37.55 56.16 -135.82
CA ASP A 59 38.23 55.65 -137.03
C ASP A 59 37.15 55.19 -138.04
N GLY A 60 37.06 55.68 -139.29
CA GLY A 60 37.95 56.58 -140.04
C GLY A 60 38.28 55.98 -141.41
N GLY A 61 38.80 54.74 -141.40
CA GLY A 61 39.14 53.95 -142.58
C GLY A 61 38.28 52.69 -142.81
N VAL A 62 38.04 51.85 -141.80
CA VAL A 62 37.65 50.43 -142.03
C VAL A 62 36.14 50.15 -142.12
N VAL A 63 35.34 50.59 -141.13
CA VAL A 63 33.86 50.65 -141.32
C VAL A 63 33.54 51.53 -142.53
N ALA A 64 34.45 52.47 -142.78
CA ALA A 64 34.62 53.29 -143.95
C ALA A 64 35.05 52.56 -145.25
N GLY A 65 34.58 51.32 -145.46
CA GLY A 65 34.24 50.88 -146.81
C GLY A 65 33.49 49.57 -147.01
N LEU A 66 33.27 48.78 -145.95
CA LEU A 66 32.62 47.47 -146.08
C LEU A 66 31.21 47.52 -146.70
N LEU A 67 30.52 48.68 -146.66
CA LEU A 67 29.25 48.89 -147.39
C LEU A 67 29.42 49.38 -148.83
N SER A 68 30.55 49.99 -149.23
CA SER A 68 30.87 50.21 -150.66
C SER A 68 31.08 48.88 -151.37
N ALA A 69 31.73 47.96 -150.65
CA ALA A 69 31.98 46.59 -151.06
C ALA A 69 30.69 45.79 -151.32
N VAL A 70 29.61 46.12 -150.59
CA VAL A 70 28.25 45.59 -150.79
C VAL A 70 27.52 46.37 -151.88
N SER A 71 27.57 47.71 -151.84
CA SER A 71 26.88 48.63 -152.76
C SER A 71 27.21 48.37 -154.24
N GLY A 72 28.44 47.97 -154.56
CA GLY A 72 28.83 47.63 -155.92
C GLY A 72 28.59 46.17 -156.36
N LYS A 73 28.07 45.30 -155.49
CA LYS A 73 27.70 43.90 -155.83
C LYS A 73 26.21 43.59 -155.70
N ALA A 74 25.44 44.43 -155.02
CA ALA A 74 24.00 44.35 -154.96
C ALA A 74 23.39 44.77 -156.31
N ASP A 75 22.61 43.89 -156.96
CA ASP A 75 21.96 44.21 -158.23
C ASP A 75 20.78 45.18 -158.00
N THR A 76 20.94 46.42 -158.47
CA THR A 76 19.91 47.47 -158.37
C THR A 76 18.71 47.24 -159.29
N ASN A 77 18.74 46.22 -160.14
CA ASN A 77 17.59 45.75 -160.92
C ASN A 77 16.74 44.72 -160.18
N ASP A 78 17.18 44.16 -159.02
CA ASP A 78 16.31 43.36 -158.16
C ASP A 78 15.45 44.29 -157.27
N PRO A 79 14.11 44.35 -157.45
CA PRO A 79 13.24 45.18 -156.61
C PRO A 79 13.27 44.82 -155.12
N ARG A 80 13.82 43.65 -154.74
CA ARG A 80 14.02 43.28 -153.32
C ARG A 80 15.06 44.16 -152.62
N ILE A 81 16.07 44.66 -153.34
CA ILE A 81 17.15 45.48 -152.75
C ILE A 81 16.69 46.93 -152.55
N VAL A 82 15.79 47.39 -153.42
CA VAL A 82 15.13 48.71 -153.33
C VAL A 82 14.36 48.91 -152.01
N GLY A 83 13.96 47.82 -151.33
CA GLY A 83 13.30 47.88 -150.02
C GLY A 83 14.20 48.31 -148.85
N ALA A 84 15.51 48.04 -148.89
CA ALA A 84 16.42 48.33 -147.77
C ALA A 84 16.89 49.80 -147.70
N LEU A 85 16.55 50.61 -148.71
CA LEU A 85 16.77 52.06 -148.71
C LEU A 85 15.70 52.84 -147.90
N GLN A 86 14.76 52.17 -147.23
CA GLN A 86 13.74 52.82 -146.42
C GLN A 86 14.19 53.09 -144.97
N ALA A 87 14.37 54.40 -144.68
CA ALA A 87 14.32 55.06 -143.37
C ALA A 87 15.36 54.65 -142.30
N SER A 88 15.95 55.55 -141.50
CA SER A 88 15.42 56.76 -140.84
C SER A 88 14.49 56.48 -139.64
N ALA A 89 14.98 55.70 -138.67
CA ALA A 89 14.38 55.55 -137.34
C ALA A 89 15.40 55.79 -136.21
N ILE A 90 14.95 56.49 -135.17
CA ILE A 90 15.73 56.96 -133.99
C ILE A 90 15.84 55.82 -132.96
N GLY A 91 16.89 55.76 -132.12
CA GLY A 91 17.00 54.69 -131.11
C GLY A 91 18.12 54.78 -130.07
N SER A 92 19.32 54.30 -130.39
CA SER A 92 20.13 53.48 -129.46
C SER A 92 21.29 54.15 -128.71
N ALA A 93 21.35 55.49 -128.60
CA ALA A 93 22.53 56.22 -128.09
C ALA A 93 22.29 57.08 -126.83
N VAL A 94 21.25 56.78 -126.04
CA VAL A 94 20.95 57.49 -124.77
C VAL A 94 20.82 56.47 -123.63
N GLN A 95 21.49 56.72 -122.50
CA GLN A 95 21.28 55.95 -121.27
C GLN A 95 20.05 56.51 -120.51
N PRO A 96 19.10 55.68 -120.05
CA PRO A 96 17.94 56.15 -119.28
C PRO A 96 18.30 56.71 -117.91
N PHE A 97 17.45 57.60 -117.38
CA PHE A 97 17.59 58.17 -116.04
C PHE A 97 17.54 57.10 -114.93
N ASP A 98 16.82 56.01 -115.18
CA ASP A 98 16.71 54.85 -114.27
C ASP A 98 17.89 53.86 -114.38
N ALA A 99 18.98 54.18 -115.09
CA ALA A 99 20.11 53.26 -115.23
C ALA A 99 20.76 52.90 -113.88
N ASP A 100 20.96 53.89 -113.00
CA ASP A 100 21.50 53.65 -111.65
C ASP A 100 20.49 52.91 -110.75
N LEU A 101 19.20 53.21 -110.89
CA LEU A 101 18.14 52.50 -110.16
C LEU A 101 18.03 51.04 -110.61
N THR A 102 18.22 50.78 -111.90
CA THR A 102 18.32 49.45 -112.50
C THR A 102 19.60 48.74 -112.06
N ALA A 103 20.72 49.45 -111.94
CA ALA A 103 21.97 48.89 -111.43
C ALA A 103 21.86 48.49 -109.94
N ILE A 104 21.19 49.30 -109.11
CA ILE A 104 20.87 48.95 -107.71
C ILE A 104 19.92 47.74 -107.64
N ALA A 105 18.93 47.66 -108.53
CA ALA A 105 18.02 46.52 -108.61
C ALA A 105 18.69 45.23 -109.14
N ALA A 106 19.73 45.36 -109.98
CA ALA A 106 20.51 44.26 -110.56
C ALA A 106 21.73 43.85 -109.71
N LEU A 107 22.13 44.66 -108.72
CA LEU A 107 23.27 44.35 -107.85
C LEU A 107 22.95 43.14 -106.97
N ALA A 108 23.64 42.03 -107.23
CA ALA A 108 23.42 40.72 -106.62
C ALA A 108 23.85 40.66 -105.13
N THR A 109 23.17 41.43 -104.29
CA THR A 109 23.24 41.36 -102.83
C THR A 109 22.35 40.24 -102.30
N THR A 110 22.79 39.57 -101.23
CA THR A 110 21.97 38.57 -100.56
C THR A 110 20.74 39.20 -99.91
N ALA A 111 19.66 38.44 -99.76
CA ALA A 111 18.38 38.94 -99.26
C ALA A 111 18.47 39.70 -97.91
N PHE A 112 19.46 39.35 -97.07
CA PHE A 112 19.77 40.04 -95.81
C PHE A 112 20.09 41.53 -96.01
N GLY A 113 20.88 41.90 -97.02
CA GLY A 113 21.24 43.29 -97.29
C GLY A 113 20.02 44.13 -97.68
N ARG A 114 19.14 43.59 -98.53
CA ARG A 114 17.87 44.24 -98.89
C ARG A 114 16.92 44.36 -97.70
N SER A 115 16.86 43.33 -96.84
CA SER A 115 16.04 43.32 -95.62
C SER A 115 16.37 44.47 -94.68
N LEU A 116 17.64 44.85 -94.56
CA LEU A 116 18.09 45.90 -93.64
C LEU A 116 17.66 47.31 -94.09
N LEU A 117 17.61 47.57 -95.40
CA LEU A 117 17.24 48.87 -95.99
C LEU A 117 15.72 49.16 -95.93
N THR A 118 14.90 48.16 -95.62
CA THR A 118 13.42 48.26 -95.61
C THR A 118 12.81 48.29 -94.20
N LEU A 119 13.63 48.42 -93.14
CA LEU A 119 13.14 48.40 -91.76
C LEU A 119 12.52 49.75 -91.38
N ALA A 120 11.26 49.71 -90.94
CA ALA A 120 10.43 50.90 -90.75
C ALA A 120 10.84 51.79 -89.56
N ASP A 121 11.51 51.20 -88.56
CA ASP A 121 11.91 51.89 -87.34
C ASP A 121 13.15 51.26 -86.67
N GLN A 122 13.59 51.89 -85.58
CA GLN A 122 14.78 51.50 -84.84
C GLN A 122 14.63 50.18 -84.05
N ALA A 123 13.41 49.77 -83.67
CA ALA A 123 13.14 48.50 -82.99
C ALA A 123 13.15 47.32 -83.97
N ALA A 124 12.60 47.52 -85.18
CA ALA A 124 12.77 46.59 -86.30
C ALA A 124 14.27 46.44 -86.67
N GLY A 125 15.01 47.56 -86.73
CA GLY A 125 16.47 47.62 -86.84
C GLY A 125 17.20 46.75 -85.81
N ARG A 126 16.91 46.96 -84.52
CA ARG A 126 17.47 46.17 -83.42
C ARG A 126 17.19 44.68 -83.56
N THR A 127 15.97 44.31 -83.92
CA THR A 127 15.52 42.91 -84.02
C THR A 127 16.25 42.18 -85.15
N ALA A 128 16.37 42.80 -86.33
CA ALA A 128 17.08 42.21 -87.47
C ALA A 128 18.60 42.05 -87.24
N LEU A 129 19.19 42.85 -86.35
CA LEU A 129 20.62 42.85 -86.03
C LEU A 129 20.97 42.11 -84.72
N GLY A 130 19.99 41.58 -83.98
CA GLY A 130 20.20 40.93 -82.68
C GLY A 130 20.63 41.87 -81.55
N ALA A 131 20.37 43.18 -81.68
CA ALA A 131 20.86 44.20 -80.75
C ALA A 131 19.96 44.34 -79.49
N VAL A 132 20.36 43.68 -78.41
CA VAL A 132 19.70 43.74 -77.09
C VAL A 132 19.92 45.12 -76.44
N SER A 133 18.90 45.72 -75.81
CA SER A 133 19.06 47.02 -75.11
C SER A 133 19.46 46.83 -73.65
N LEU A 134 20.01 47.89 -73.01
CA LEU A 134 20.35 47.85 -71.59
C LEU A 134 19.13 47.55 -70.69
N ALA A 135 17.93 47.96 -71.10
CA ALA A 135 16.70 47.61 -70.38
C ALA A 135 16.38 46.11 -70.48
N ASP A 136 16.53 45.52 -71.68
CA ASP A 136 16.34 44.07 -71.89
C ASP A 136 17.41 43.26 -71.14
N VAL A 137 18.67 43.73 -71.12
CA VAL A 137 19.75 43.13 -70.32
C VAL A 137 19.44 43.18 -68.82
N ASN A 138 18.98 44.32 -68.32
CA ASN A 138 18.62 44.45 -66.90
C ASN A 138 17.41 43.56 -66.53
N ALA A 139 16.43 43.42 -67.43
CA ALA A 139 15.30 42.50 -67.24
C ALA A 139 15.76 41.02 -67.27
N ALA A 140 16.68 40.66 -68.15
CA ALA A 140 17.28 39.33 -68.20
C ALA A 140 18.13 39.02 -66.96
N ILE A 141 18.87 40.01 -66.43
CA ILE A 141 19.61 39.88 -65.16
C ILE A 141 18.63 39.72 -63.99
N ALA A 142 17.54 40.48 -63.94
CA ALA A 142 16.52 40.33 -62.90
C ALA A 142 15.87 38.93 -62.92
N LEU A 143 15.57 38.40 -64.12
CA LEU A 143 15.10 37.02 -64.30
C LEU A 143 16.16 35.98 -63.90
N LEU A 144 17.43 36.21 -64.21
CA LEU A 144 18.54 35.30 -63.85
C LEU A 144 18.80 35.28 -62.34
N VAL A 145 18.72 36.43 -61.67
CA VAL A 145 18.82 36.54 -60.20
C VAL A 145 17.59 35.91 -59.54
N GLY A 146 16.39 36.11 -60.08
CA GLY A 146 15.16 35.42 -59.65
C GLY A 146 15.13 33.91 -59.94
N ALA A 147 16.10 33.39 -60.69
CA ALA A 147 16.30 31.98 -60.99
C ALA A 147 17.63 31.41 -60.44
N ALA A 148 18.33 32.16 -59.57
CA ALA A 148 19.63 31.77 -59.03
C ALA A 148 19.51 30.62 -58.01
N PRO A 149 20.17 29.46 -58.22
CA PRO A 149 19.99 28.30 -57.34
C PRO A 149 20.67 28.47 -55.97
N SER A 150 19.89 28.24 -54.91
CA SER A 150 20.25 27.88 -53.51
C SER A 150 21.27 28.71 -52.72
N THR A 151 22.31 29.32 -53.30
CA THR A 151 23.34 30.06 -52.54
C THR A 151 22.92 31.49 -52.20
N LEU A 152 22.10 32.12 -53.04
CA LEU A 152 21.43 33.38 -52.67
C LEU A 152 20.21 33.09 -51.78
N ASP A 153 19.56 31.93 -51.98
CA ASP A 153 18.52 31.39 -51.10
C ASP A 153 19.06 31.28 -49.67
N THR A 154 20.23 30.65 -49.46
CA THR A 154 20.84 30.57 -48.12
C THR A 154 21.14 31.93 -47.47
N ILE A 155 21.30 33.03 -48.23
CA ILE A 155 21.46 34.37 -47.64
C ILE A 155 20.09 34.93 -47.22
N ALA A 156 19.06 34.79 -48.05
CA ALA A 156 17.69 35.19 -47.71
C ALA A 156 17.11 34.33 -46.56
N GLU A 157 17.43 33.03 -46.53
CA GLU A 157 17.13 32.11 -45.43
C GLU A 157 17.86 32.50 -44.14
N ILE A 158 19.13 32.94 -44.22
CA ILE A 158 19.87 33.44 -43.05
C ILE A 158 19.22 34.72 -42.52
N ASP A 159 18.95 35.71 -43.37
CA ASP A 159 18.27 36.95 -42.97
C ASP A 159 16.89 36.66 -42.36
N ALA A 160 16.11 35.76 -42.96
CA ALA A 160 14.82 35.32 -42.42
C ALA A 160 14.96 34.55 -41.09
N ALA A 161 15.96 33.68 -40.95
CA ALA A 161 16.20 32.88 -39.75
C ALA A 161 16.72 33.71 -38.56
N ILE A 162 17.42 34.83 -38.81
CA ILE A 162 17.72 35.84 -37.78
C ILE A 162 16.61 36.90 -37.62
N GLY A 163 15.47 36.73 -38.31
CA GLY A 163 14.28 37.57 -38.17
C GLY A 163 14.38 38.95 -38.82
N ASN A 164 15.28 39.14 -39.78
CA ASN A 164 15.67 40.42 -40.39
C ASN A 164 16.22 41.45 -39.37
N ASP A 165 16.82 40.99 -38.26
CA ASP A 165 17.32 41.86 -37.20
C ASP A 165 18.69 42.50 -37.56
N PRO A 166 18.77 43.82 -37.83
CA PRO A 166 20.03 44.48 -38.19
C PRO A 166 21.01 44.58 -37.01
N ASN A 167 20.54 44.26 -35.79
CA ASN A 167 21.29 44.35 -34.54
C ASN A 167 21.36 42.98 -33.82
N PHE A 168 21.26 41.86 -34.57
CA PHE A 168 21.21 40.49 -34.02
C PHE A 168 22.19 40.23 -32.86
N ALA A 169 23.44 40.68 -32.96
CA ALA A 169 24.42 40.54 -31.87
C ALA A 169 24.01 41.26 -30.57
N THR A 170 23.45 42.46 -30.67
CA THR A 170 22.92 43.25 -29.55
C THR A 170 21.65 42.62 -28.98
N THR A 171 20.75 42.13 -29.85
CA THR A 171 19.51 41.45 -29.45
C THR A 171 19.80 40.15 -28.73
N MET A 172 20.74 39.35 -29.23
CA MET A 172 21.23 38.14 -28.54
C MET A 172 21.94 38.49 -27.23
N ALA A 173 22.81 39.50 -27.19
CA ALA A 173 23.44 39.95 -25.94
C ALA A 173 22.40 40.38 -24.89
N THR A 174 21.32 41.06 -25.31
CA THR A 174 20.20 41.44 -24.44
C THR A 174 19.40 40.21 -23.97
N ALA A 175 19.12 39.26 -24.89
CA ALA A 175 18.39 38.03 -24.57
C ALA A 175 19.18 37.08 -23.64
N LEU A 176 20.51 37.07 -23.74
CA LEU A 176 21.40 36.37 -22.82
C LEU A 176 21.54 37.10 -21.48
N ALA A 177 21.63 38.44 -21.47
CA ALA A 177 21.64 39.23 -20.24
C ALA A 177 20.32 39.13 -19.44
N GLY A 178 19.21 38.82 -20.11
CA GLY A 178 17.93 38.47 -19.48
C GLY A 178 17.86 37.04 -18.91
N LYS A 179 18.90 36.20 -19.04
CA LYS A 179 18.98 34.90 -18.37
C LYS A 179 19.59 35.05 -16.97
N ALA A 180 19.26 34.11 -16.09
CA ALA A 180 19.86 34.05 -14.76
C ALA A 180 21.39 33.87 -14.88
N ALA A 181 22.16 34.71 -14.19
CA ALA A 181 23.61 34.59 -14.13
C ALA A 181 24.04 33.26 -13.47
N LEU A 182 25.25 32.78 -13.80
CA LEU A 182 25.80 31.52 -13.27
C LEU A 182 25.88 31.47 -11.72
N SER A 183 25.87 32.63 -11.05
CA SER A 183 25.83 32.77 -9.59
C SER A 183 24.52 33.45 -9.10
N HIS A 184 23.39 33.21 -9.77
CA HIS A 184 22.09 33.73 -9.36
C HIS A 184 21.39 32.81 -8.33
N THR A 185 21.21 33.32 -7.11
CA THR A 185 20.41 32.63 -6.08
C THR A 185 18.93 32.96 -6.26
N HIS A 186 18.15 32.01 -6.78
CA HIS A 186 16.69 32.15 -6.84
C HIS A 186 16.10 32.25 -5.42
N THR A 187 15.30 33.29 -5.16
CA THR A 187 14.52 33.41 -3.93
C THR A 187 13.35 32.42 -3.92
N VAL A 188 12.86 32.00 -2.74
CA VAL A 188 11.74 31.04 -2.65
C VAL A 188 10.44 31.59 -3.29
N SER A 189 10.31 32.92 -3.40
CA SER A 189 9.25 33.59 -4.15
C SER A 189 9.32 33.37 -5.67
N ALA A 190 10.47 33.01 -6.23
CA ALA A 190 10.65 32.75 -7.66
C ALA A 190 10.25 31.32 -8.08
N LEU A 191 10.02 30.40 -7.12
CA LEU A 191 9.49 29.08 -7.42
C LEU A 191 7.96 29.14 -7.51
N SER A 192 7.44 29.58 -8.66
CA SER A 192 6.00 29.64 -8.98
C SER A 192 5.32 28.29 -8.82
N ASP A 193 5.94 27.25 -9.38
CA ASP A 193 5.33 25.93 -9.62
C ASP A 193 5.38 25.05 -8.35
N ALA A 194 6.14 25.46 -7.35
CA ALA A 194 6.11 24.85 -6.02
C ALA A 194 4.77 25.13 -5.34
N SER A 195 4.23 24.15 -4.61
CA SER A 195 3.06 24.39 -3.78
C SER A 195 3.36 25.40 -2.67
N THR A 196 2.36 26.10 -2.16
CA THR A 196 2.53 27.02 -1.02
C THR A 196 3.14 26.31 0.18
N ASN A 197 2.80 25.03 0.42
CA ASN A 197 3.38 24.23 1.49
C ASN A 197 4.88 23.94 1.25
N ALA A 198 5.28 23.65 0.01
CA ALA A 198 6.69 23.45 -0.34
C ALA A 198 7.50 24.75 -0.18
N ARG A 199 6.95 25.90 -0.62
CA ARG A 199 7.56 27.22 -0.37
C ARG A 199 7.67 27.53 1.13
N SER A 200 6.66 27.22 1.94
CA SER A 200 6.74 27.41 3.39
C SER A 200 7.81 26.53 4.02
N LEU A 201 7.92 25.26 3.61
CA LEU A 201 8.93 24.32 4.13
C LEU A 201 10.37 24.77 3.80
N LEU A 202 10.60 25.33 2.60
CA LEU A 202 11.88 25.93 2.22
C LEU A 202 12.21 27.24 2.97
N GLN A 203 11.21 27.92 3.53
CA GLN A 203 11.37 29.14 4.33
C GLN A 203 11.38 28.86 5.85
N ALA A 204 11.37 27.58 6.26
CA ALA A 204 11.34 27.20 7.67
C ALA A 204 12.66 27.55 8.38
N ALA A 205 12.62 28.54 9.27
CA ALA A 205 13.81 29.09 9.94
C ALA A 205 14.61 28.08 10.80
N ASN A 206 14.04 26.93 11.14
CA ASN A 206 14.71 25.82 11.82
C ASN A 206 13.89 24.50 11.70
N TYR A 207 14.46 23.41 12.20
CA TYR A 207 13.83 22.08 12.20
C TYR A 207 12.48 22.03 12.96
N ALA A 208 12.26 22.86 13.99
CA ALA A 208 10.97 22.92 14.68
C ALA A 208 9.90 23.60 13.80
N ALA A 209 10.25 24.64 13.04
CA ALA A 209 9.37 25.25 12.05
C ALA A 209 9.04 24.26 10.91
N MET A 210 10.02 23.49 10.42
CA MET A 210 9.79 22.43 9.43
C MET A 210 8.77 21.40 9.95
N ARG A 211 8.96 20.93 11.19
CA ARG A 211 8.04 19.97 11.84
C ARG A 211 6.65 20.55 12.02
N SER A 212 6.53 21.82 12.42
CA SER A 212 5.24 22.51 12.58
C SER A 212 4.47 22.59 11.25
N LEU A 213 5.15 22.98 10.16
CA LEU A 213 4.57 23.07 8.82
C LEU A 213 4.14 21.72 8.23
N LEU A 214 4.81 20.64 8.63
CA LEU A 214 4.46 19.26 8.27
C LEU A 214 3.57 18.58 9.33
N THR A 215 3.04 19.36 10.29
CA THR A 215 2.23 18.94 11.45
C THR A 215 2.85 17.86 12.36
N LEU A 216 4.15 17.56 12.21
CA LEU A 216 4.88 16.50 12.92
C LEU A 216 5.29 16.92 14.34
N VAL A 217 4.33 17.28 15.19
CA VAL A 217 4.59 17.64 16.60
C VAL A 217 5.28 16.46 17.32
N PRO A 218 6.38 16.67 18.07
CA PRO A 218 6.99 15.61 18.87
C PRO A 218 6.09 15.24 20.05
N GLY A 219 5.77 13.96 20.20
CA GLY A 219 4.95 13.46 21.30
C GLY A 219 4.28 12.12 20.95
N THR A 220 3.33 11.70 21.79
CA THR A 220 2.73 10.36 21.75
C THR A 220 1.19 10.37 21.70
N ALA A 221 0.60 11.51 21.34
CA ALA A 221 -0.81 11.60 20.94
C ALA A 221 -0.98 11.18 19.48
N ALA A 222 -2.20 10.82 19.08
CA ALA A 222 -2.51 10.48 17.69
C ALA A 222 -2.15 11.64 16.73
N GLY A 223 -1.42 11.31 15.64
CA GLY A 223 -0.91 12.29 14.67
C GLY A 223 0.47 12.89 15.03
N ASN A 224 0.93 12.77 16.28
CA ASN A 224 2.27 13.20 16.67
C ASN A 224 3.33 12.15 16.28
N VAL A 225 4.58 12.59 16.13
CA VAL A 225 5.72 11.70 15.89
C VAL A 225 6.45 11.45 17.21
N VAL A 226 6.54 10.18 17.59
CA VAL A 226 7.33 9.73 18.75
C VAL A 226 8.80 10.10 18.53
N ALA A 227 9.28 11.08 19.28
CA ALA A 227 10.71 11.40 19.34
C ALA A 227 11.41 10.45 20.32
N LEU A 228 12.66 10.09 20.07
CA LEU A 228 13.48 9.35 21.02
C LEU A 228 13.81 10.20 22.24
N ASP A 229 14.06 9.56 23.38
CA ASP A 229 14.52 10.18 24.61
C ASP A 229 16.01 10.61 24.53
N GLY A 230 16.51 11.24 25.59
CA GLY A 230 17.92 11.65 25.70
C GLY A 230 18.94 10.50 25.72
N ALA A 231 18.49 9.24 25.74
CA ALA A 231 19.29 8.02 25.65
C ALA A 231 19.05 7.24 24.33
N ALA A 232 18.45 7.90 23.32
CA ALA A 232 18.09 7.34 22.02
C ALA A 232 17.12 6.13 22.06
N LYS A 233 16.28 6.04 23.09
CA LYS A 233 15.24 5.01 23.24
C LYS A 233 13.86 5.59 22.91
N LEU A 234 12.88 4.73 22.64
CA LEU A 234 11.49 5.15 22.66
C LEU A 234 11.14 5.66 24.08
N PRO A 235 10.40 6.78 24.22
CA PRO A 235 9.93 7.24 25.52
C PRO A 235 9.12 6.17 26.25
N ALA A 236 9.15 6.19 27.57
CA ALA A 236 8.36 5.29 28.41
C ALA A 236 6.87 5.67 28.39
N VAL A 237 6.19 5.32 27.30
CA VAL A 237 4.74 5.44 27.12
C VAL A 237 4.07 4.07 27.12
N ASP A 238 2.82 4.03 27.55
CA ASP A 238 1.99 2.84 27.43
C ASP A 238 1.76 2.54 25.94
N GLY A 239 1.95 1.28 25.55
CA GLY A 239 1.71 0.80 24.18
C GLY A 239 0.27 1.04 23.71
N SER A 240 -0.69 1.18 24.63
CA SER A 240 -2.06 1.60 24.30
C SER A 240 -2.12 2.92 23.52
N GLN A 241 -1.24 3.89 23.86
CA GLN A 241 -1.16 5.20 23.20
C GLN A 241 -0.62 5.11 21.76
N LEU A 242 0.16 4.07 21.45
CA LEU A 242 0.74 3.84 20.12
C LEU A 242 -0.14 2.96 19.23
N LEU A 243 -0.93 2.06 19.84
CA LEU A 243 -1.74 1.05 19.14
C LEU A 243 -3.23 1.42 19.03
N ASN A 244 -3.64 2.58 19.57
CA ASN A 244 -5.05 3.00 19.69
C ASN A 244 -5.91 1.93 20.40
N LEU A 245 -5.33 1.21 21.35
CA LEU A 245 -6.06 0.36 22.29
C LEU A 245 -6.57 1.25 23.44
N PRO A 246 -7.77 1.02 24.00
CA PRO A 246 -8.19 1.74 25.20
C PRO A 246 -7.18 1.46 26.32
N SER A 247 -6.74 2.50 27.03
CA SER A 247 -5.67 2.41 28.02
C SER A 247 -5.95 1.34 29.09
N GLY A 248 -5.07 0.33 29.16
CA GLY A 248 -5.20 -0.82 30.07
C GLY A 248 -6.14 -1.94 29.64
N ALA A 249 -6.83 -1.86 28.49
CA ALA A 249 -7.87 -2.82 28.11
C ALA A 249 -7.34 -4.21 27.70
N SER A 250 -6.20 -4.30 27.01
CA SER A 250 -5.60 -5.59 26.63
C SER A 250 -5.34 -6.47 27.85
N ASP A 251 -4.64 -5.89 28.82
CA ASP A 251 -4.10 -6.60 29.98
C ASP A 251 -5.18 -6.83 31.04
N ALA A 252 -6.12 -5.90 31.18
CA ALA A 252 -7.31 -6.10 32.00
C ALA A 252 -8.15 -7.28 31.48
N LEU A 253 -8.53 -7.29 30.20
CA LEU A 253 -9.38 -8.33 29.62
C LEU A 253 -8.68 -9.70 29.56
N ALA A 254 -7.37 -9.74 29.25
CA ALA A 254 -6.60 -10.97 29.28
C ALA A 254 -6.46 -11.54 30.70
N THR A 255 -6.20 -10.69 31.71
CA THR A 255 -6.20 -11.16 33.11
C THR A 255 -7.59 -11.57 33.59
N ASP A 256 -8.64 -10.86 33.17
CA ASP A 256 -10.02 -11.24 33.52
C ASP A 256 -10.40 -12.61 32.97
N LEU A 257 -10.05 -12.93 31.72
CA LEU A 257 -10.31 -14.23 31.12
C LEU A 257 -9.59 -15.36 31.87
N ILE A 258 -8.32 -15.14 32.25
CA ILE A 258 -7.51 -16.12 33.00
C ILE A 258 -8.11 -16.42 34.38
N TRP A 259 -8.54 -15.38 35.12
CA TRP A 259 -9.01 -15.54 36.50
C TRP A 259 -10.52 -15.81 36.61
N PHE A 260 -11.35 -15.11 35.84
CA PHE A 260 -12.81 -15.09 35.99
C PHE A 260 -13.57 -15.81 34.86
N GLY A 261 -12.86 -16.34 33.85
CA GLY A 261 -13.43 -17.11 32.76
C GLY A 261 -14.06 -16.26 31.65
N ASP A 262 -14.78 -16.94 30.76
CA ASP A 262 -15.43 -16.37 29.57
C ASP A 262 -16.92 -16.06 29.75
N GLY A 263 -17.55 -16.54 30.83
CA GLY A 263 -18.98 -16.38 31.09
C GLY A 263 -19.88 -17.38 30.33
N SER A 264 -19.31 -18.43 29.74
CA SER A 264 -20.00 -19.42 28.90
C SER A 264 -21.17 -20.14 29.56
N ASP A 265 -21.19 -20.29 30.89
CA ASP A 265 -22.27 -20.96 31.63
C ASP A 265 -23.49 -20.07 31.90
N GLY A 266 -23.56 -18.88 31.29
CA GLY A 266 -24.71 -17.99 31.39
C GLY A 266 -24.81 -17.31 32.75
N SER A 267 -26.01 -17.09 33.29
CA SER A 267 -26.19 -16.50 34.63
C SER A 267 -27.19 -17.29 35.45
N ILE A 268 -26.94 -17.39 36.76
CA ILE A 268 -27.82 -18.05 37.72
C ILE A 268 -28.38 -17.01 38.71
N SER A 269 -29.68 -17.08 38.98
CA SER A 269 -30.36 -16.22 39.96
C SER A 269 -31.32 -17.05 40.81
N GLN A 270 -31.13 -17.07 42.13
CA GLN A 270 -31.89 -17.91 43.07
C GLN A 270 -32.12 -17.23 44.42
N SER A 271 -33.27 -17.53 45.04
CA SER A 271 -33.66 -17.06 46.39
C SER A 271 -33.90 -18.18 47.41
N SER A 272 -33.94 -19.43 46.94
CA SER A 272 -34.07 -20.65 47.74
C SER A 272 -33.63 -21.87 46.92
N GLY A 273 -33.56 -23.04 47.57
CA GLY A 273 -33.14 -24.29 46.95
C GLY A 273 -31.62 -24.49 46.91
N THR A 274 -31.19 -25.62 46.34
CA THR A 274 -29.78 -26.03 46.30
C THR A 274 -29.35 -26.34 44.87
N THR A 275 -28.32 -25.66 44.37
CA THR A 275 -27.59 -26.01 43.15
C THR A 275 -26.26 -26.63 43.52
N THR A 276 -25.92 -27.76 42.91
CA THR A 276 -24.65 -28.48 43.14
C THR A 276 -23.85 -28.53 41.85
N LEU A 277 -22.59 -28.09 41.89
CA LEU A 277 -21.71 -28.14 40.73
C LEU A 277 -21.29 -29.59 40.40
N THR A 278 -21.20 -29.89 39.11
CA THR A 278 -20.81 -31.20 38.54
C THR A 278 -19.55 -31.13 37.68
N ARG A 279 -19.02 -29.92 37.49
CA ARG A 279 -17.79 -29.55 36.79
C ARG A 279 -17.39 -28.14 37.22
N ASP A 280 -16.21 -27.67 36.83
CA ASP A 280 -15.87 -26.25 36.93
C ASP A 280 -16.85 -25.43 36.07
N THR A 281 -17.25 -24.26 36.58
CA THR A 281 -18.24 -23.39 35.92
C THR A 281 -17.75 -21.97 35.73
N TYR A 282 -18.06 -21.39 34.58
CA TYR A 282 -17.67 -20.06 34.13
C TYR A 282 -18.93 -19.21 33.91
N TYR A 283 -19.55 -18.75 35.00
CA TYR A 283 -20.75 -17.92 34.92
C TYR A 283 -20.43 -16.48 34.51
N ASN A 284 -21.34 -15.84 33.80
CA ASN A 284 -21.36 -14.40 33.64
C ASN A 284 -21.79 -13.72 34.96
N ASN A 285 -22.93 -14.09 35.56
CA ASN A 285 -23.35 -13.57 36.86
C ASN A 285 -23.95 -14.68 37.75
N VAL A 286 -23.80 -14.50 39.07
CA VAL A 286 -24.32 -15.41 40.10
C VAL A 286 -25.01 -14.55 41.16
N ASN A 287 -26.35 -14.55 41.17
CA ASN A 287 -27.16 -13.75 42.08
C ASN A 287 -27.87 -14.65 43.09
N LEU A 288 -27.44 -14.62 44.36
CA LEU A 288 -27.97 -15.48 45.41
C LEU A 288 -28.59 -14.65 46.54
N SER A 289 -29.75 -15.10 47.01
CA SER A 289 -30.52 -14.44 48.05
C SER A 289 -31.26 -15.43 48.95
N GLY A 290 -31.77 -14.96 50.10
CA GLY A 290 -32.56 -15.76 51.03
C GLY A 290 -31.84 -17.03 51.51
N SER A 291 -32.41 -18.18 51.16
CA SER A 291 -31.89 -19.52 51.50
C SER A 291 -31.21 -20.25 50.34
N ALA A 292 -30.96 -19.57 49.21
CA ALA A 292 -30.30 -20.17 48.04
C ALA A 292 -28.91 -20.71 48.40
N THR A 293 -28.64 -21.96 48.05
CA THR A 293 -27.40 -22.65 48.40
C THR A 293 -26.68 -23.13 47.13
N LEU A 294 -25.40 -22.77 47.00
CA LEU A 294 -24.55 -23.17 45.87
C LEU A 294 -23.42 -24.08 46.36
N ILE A 295 -23.60 -25.39 46.24
CA ILE A 295 -22.61 -26.40 46.64
C ILE A 295 -21.56 -26.52 45.54
N THR A 296 -20.36 -26.01 45.81
CA THR A 296 -19.22 -26.04 44.89
C THR A 296 -18.67 -27.45 44.65
N ASN A 297 -18.90 -28.40 45.57
CA ASN A 297 -18.63 -29.83 45.36
C ASN A 297 -17.19 -30.15 44.90
N GLY A 298 -16.20 -29.36 45.32
CA GLY A 298 -14.78 -29.52 44.92
C GLY A 298 -14.46 -29.03 43.50
N PHE A 299 -15.40 -28.35 42.84
CA PHE A 299 -15.21 -27.67 41.56
C PHE A 299 -14.94 -26.17 41.75
N ARG A 300 -14.33 -25.55 40.75
CA ARG A 300 -14.04 -24.10 40.73
C ARG A 300 -15.29 -23.31 40.32
N LEU A 301 -15.58 -22.22 41.05
CA LEU A 301 -16.61 -21.26 40.69
C LEU A 301 -15.96 -19.99 40.10
N HIS A 302 -16.04 -19.81 38.79
CA HIS A 302 -15.63 -18.59 38.09
C HIS A 302 -16.86 -17.73 37.75
N VAL A 303 -16.73 -16.41 37.92
CA VAL A 303 -17.79 -15.41 37.67
C VAL A 303 -17.21 -14.17 36.99
N LEU A 304 -17.42 -14.05 35.68
CA LEU A 304 -16.88 -12.98 34.83
C LEU A 304 -17.43 -11.59 35.19
N GLY A 305 -18.70 -11.49 35.57
CA GLY A 305 -19.38 -10.26 35.94
C GLY A 305 -19.46 -10.07 37.45
N THR A 306 -20.64 -10.30 38.03
CA THR A 306 -20.90 -10.10 39.46
C THR A 306 -21.32 -11.38 40.16
N LEU A 307 -20.63 -11.70 41.25
CA LEU A 307 -21.09 -12.61 42.29
C LEU A 307 -21.81 -11.79 43.37
N ASP A 308 -23.13 -11.87 43.41
CA ASP A 308 -23.96 -11.12 44.35
C ASP A 308 -24.46 -12.03 45.48
N ILE A 309 -23.97 -11.74 46.69
CA ILE A 309 -24.37 -12.35 47.96
C ILE A 309 -25.03 -11.32 48.89
N SER A 310 -25.38 -10.14 48.37
CA SER A 310 -25.92 -9.03 49.17
C SER A 310 -27.25 -9.33 49.84
N GLY A 311 -28.04 -10.26 49.28
CA GLY A 311 -29.33 -10.69 49.80
C GLY A 311 -29.37 -12.08 50.43
N LEU A 312 -28.25 -12.81 50.55
CA LEU A 312 -28.20 -14.10 51.26
C LEU A 312 -28.44 -13.86 52.76
N THR A 313 -29.33 -14.63 53.37
CA THR A 313 -29.63 -14.53 54.82
C THR A 313 -29.34 -15.82 55.57
N THR A 314 -29.70 -16.98 55.00
CA THR A 314 -29.43 -18.32 55.56
C THR A 314 -28.82 -19.29 54.56
N GLY A 315 -28.86 -18.97 53.26
CA GLY A 315 -28.19 -19.71 52.20
C GLY A 315 -26.70 -19.38 52.12
N TYR A 316 -25.93 -20.24 51.44
CA TYR A 316 -24.47 -20.10 51.34
C TYR A 316 -23.89 -20.66 50.05
N ILE A 317 -22.72 -20.16 49.67
CA ILE A 317 -21.83 -20.78 48.66
C ILE A 317 -20.80 -21.60 49.43
N GLY A 318 -20.60 -22.87 49.11
CA GLY A 318 -19.61 -23.63 49.85
C GLY A 318 -19.54 -25.11 49.57
N PHE A 319 -18.80 -25.80 50.43
CA PHE A 319 -18.76 -27.25 50.51
C PHE A 319 -18.21 -27.59 51.90
N ASN A 320 -18.92 -28.40 52.67
CA ASN A 320 -18.64 -28.64 54.09
C ASN A 320 -18.29 -30.11 54.35
N GLY A 321 -17.57 -30.36 55.43
CA GLY A 321 -17.25 -31.71 55.89
C GLY A 321 -18.51 -32.49 56.30
N ASN A 322 -18.51 -33.80 55.99
CA ASN A 322 -19.58 -34.72 56.35
C ASN A 322 -19.59 -34.96 57.87
N PRO A 323 -20.74 -34.89 58.57
CA PRO A 323 -20.82 -35.17 59.99
C PRO A 323 -20.57 -36.66 60.27
N GLY A 324 -20.01 -36.96 61.45
CA GLY A 324 -19.95 -38.29 62.00
C GLY A 324 -21.32 -38.74 62.53
N GLY A 325 -21.66 -40.01 62.36
CA GLY A 325 -22.88 -40.60 62.87
C GLY A 325 -22.79 -40.93 64.36
N ALA A 326 -23.92 -40.80 65.06
CA ALA A 326 -24.12 -41.49 66.33
C ALA A 326 -24.22 -43.03 66.08
N PRO A 327 -23.85 -43.88 67.04
CA PRO A 327 -24.01 -45.33 66.92
C PRO A 327 -25.49 -45.72 66.98
N LEU A 328 -25.92 -46.61 66.09
CA LEU A 328 -27.30 -47.12 66.07
C LEU A 328 -27.54 -48.21 67.12
N THR A 329 -26.49 -48.90 67.58
CA THR A 329 -26.55 -49.94 68.62
C THR A 329 -25.28 -49.93 69.49
N PRO A 330 -25.31 -50.48 70.73
CA PRO A 330 -24.09 -50.73 71.51
C PRO A 330 -23.09 -51.69 70.85
N THR A 331 -23.51 -52.41 69.81
CA THR A 331 -22.69 -53.35 69.02
C THR A 331 -22.09 -52.73 67.74
N GLN A 332 -22.35 -51.45 67.46
CA GLN A 332 -21.81 -50.74 66.32
C GLN A 332 -21.24 -49.39 66.74
N GLY A 333 -20.03 -49.04 66.27
CA GLY A 333 -19.46 -47.72 66.47
C GLY A 333 -20.14 -46.67 65.59
N GLY A 334 -20.21 -45.41 66.04
CA GLY A 334 -20.77 -44.33 65.25
C GLY A 334 -20.03 -44.14 63.93
N ALA A 335 -20.77 -44.01 62.82
CA ALA A 335 -20.20 -44.00 61.48
C ALA A 335 -19.26 -42.80 61.26
N ALA A 336 -18.14 -43.02 60.56
CA ALA A 336 -17.26 -41.92 60.15
C ALA A 336 -17.97 -40.94 59.21
N GLY A 337 -17.71 -39.65 59.38
CA GLY A 337 -18.01 -38.65 58.35
C GLY A 337 -17.20 -38.97 57.09
N ALA A 338 -17.89 -39.27 56.00
CA ALA A 338 -17.30 -39.86 54.79
C ALA A 338 -16.22 -38.98 54.14
N THR A 339 -15.24 -39.62 53.49
CA THR A 339 -14.20 -38.95 52.70
C THR A 339 -14.84 -38.07 51.64
N ILE A 340 -14.34 -36.84 51.48
CA ILE A 340 -14.68 -36.01 50.33
C ILE A 340 -13.62 -36.27 49.25
N PRO A 341 -13.97 -36.91 48.12
CA PRO A 341 -13.03 -37.15 47.04
C PRO A 341 -12.58 -35.82 46.41
N PRO A 342 -11.34 -35.72 45.91
CA PRO A 342 -10.93 -34.59 45.11
C PRO A 342 -11.62 -34.65 43.74
N ASN A 343 -12.22 -33.54 43.32
CA ASN A 343 -12.74 -33.35 41.95
C ASN A 343 -11.70 -32.51 41.17
N SER A 344 -12.08 -31.43 40.47
CA SER A 344 -11.09 -30.51 39.88
C SER A 344 -10.12 -29.93 40.91
N PHE A 345 -10.62 -29.71 42.13
CA PHE A 345 -9.85 -29.23 43.26
C PHE A 345 -9.89 -30.19 44.45
N GLY A 346 -8.96 -29.95 45.38
CA GLY A 346 -8.59 -30.89 46.44
C GLY A 346 -9.70 -31.29 47.41
N GLY A 347 -9.65 -32.56 47.84
CA GLY A 347 -10.66 -33.19 48.71
C GLY A 347 -10.41 -33.00 50.20
N ALA A 348 -10.98 -33.88 51.02
CA ALA A 348 -10.80 -33.90 52.47
C ALA A 348 -10.88 -35.32 53.08
N PRO A 349 -10.01 -35.68 54.03
CA PRO A 349 -10.06 -36.99 54.70
C PRO A 349 -11.35 -37.21 55.49
N ALA A 350 -11.80 -38.46 55.51
CA ALA A 350 -12.85 -38.93 56.42
C ALA A 350 -12.45 -38.72 57.89
N GLY A 351 -13.47 -38.62 58.75
CA GLY A 351 -13.29 -38.90 60.17
C GLY A 351 -13.11 -40.40 60.42
N ILE A 352 -13.01 -40.81 61.67
CA ILE A 352 -12.83 -42.22 62.04
C ILE A 352 -14.08 -42.76 62.75
N VAL A 353 -14.41 -44.02 62.47
CA VAL A 353 -15.53 -44.74 63.10
C VAL A 353 -15.30 -44.80 64.62
N GLY A 354 -16.34 -44.53 65.40
CA GLY A 354 -16.30 -44.67 66.86
C GLY A 354 -16.04 -46.11 67.29
N ARG A 355 -15.63 -46.31 68.54
CA ARG A 355 -15.44 -47.68 69.05
C ARG A 355 -16.76 -48.37 69.38
N VAL A 356 -16.82 -49.67 69.12
CA VAL A 356 -17.92 -50.54 69.54
C VAL A 356 -17.88 -50.73 71.06
N GLY A 357 -19.05 -50.74 71.71
CA GLY A 357 -19.19 -51.09 73.12
C GLY A 357 -18.61 -52.45 73.48
N THR A 358 -18.21 -52.65 74.74
CA THR A 358 -17.80 -53.98 75.23
C THR A 358 -18.51 -54.32 76.54
N THR A 359 -18.54 -55.60 76.92
CA THR A 359 -19.02 -56.01 78.24
C THR A 359 -18.00 -55.77 79.37
N GLY A 360 -16.73 -55.51 79.03
CA GLY A 360 -15.65 -55.26 79.97
C GLY A 360 -15.11 -53.83 79.88
N ALA A 361 -13.80 -53.66 79.92
CA ALA A 361 -13.16 -52.35 79.75
C ALA A 361 -13.40 -51.79 78.33
N GLY A 362 -13.80 -50.53 78.26
CA GLY A 362 -14.13 -49.86 77.00
C GLY A 362 -12.93 -49.72 76.06
N ALA A 363 -13.13 -49.94 74.77
CA ALA A 363 -12.09 -49.75 73.77
C ALA A 363 -11.75 -48.25 73.58
N ALA A 364 -10.46 -47.91 73.64
CA ALA A 364 -9.98 -46.54 73.50
C ALA A 364 -10.23 -45.96 72.09
N ALA A 365 -10.45 -44.64 72.05
CA ALA A 365 -10.70 -43.84 70.85
C ALA A 365 -9.64 -44.04 69.75
N VAL A 366 -9.97 -43.64 68.52
CA VAL A 366 -9.04 -43.70 67.38
C VAL A 366 -8.72 -42.29 66.90
N ASN A 367 -7.44 -41.98 66.80
CA ASN A 367 -6.96 -40.69 66.31
C ASN A 367 -7.29 -40.51 64.82
N GLY A 368 -7.62 -39.29 64.42
CA GLY A 368 -7.93 -38.91 63.04
C GLY A 368 -6.81 -39.21 62.04
N ALA A 369 -7.18 -39.57 60.82
CA ALA A 369 -6.21 -39.75 59.73
C ALA A 369 -5.64 -38.39 59.29
N LEU A 370 -4.39 -38.13 59.66
CA LEU A 370 -3.66 -36.93 59.27
C LEU A 370 -3.14 -37.06 57.83
N VAL A 371 -3.51 -36.11 56.98
CA VAL A 371 -3.03 -35.98 55.59
C VAL A 371 -2.10 -34.78 55.50
N SER A 372 -1.00 -34.90 54.75
CA SER A 372 -0.03 -33.81 54.50
C SER A 372 -0.59 -32.78 53.50
N GLY A 373 -1.72 -32.18 53.87
CA GLY A 373 -2.52 -31.27 53.05
C GLY A 373 -2.00 -29.83 52.98
N VAL A 374 -2.78 -28.99 52.31
CA VAL A 374 -2.50 -27.55 52.12
C VAL A 374 -3.73 -26.76 52.55
N GLY A 375 -4.16 -27.01 53.78
CA GLY A 375 -5.43 -26.52 54.25
C GLY A 375 -5.73 -27.00 55.67
N GLY A 376 -6.26 -26.07 56.45
CA GLY A 376 -6.87 -26.32 57.75
C GLY A 376 -5.95 -26.70 58.89
N GLY A 377 -6.50 -26.51 60.09
CA GLY A 377 -5.86 -26.87 61.33
C GLY A 377 -6.04 -28.33 61.72
N SER A 378 -5.94 -28.53 63.03
CA SER A 378 -5.89 -29.79 63.75
C SER A 378 -7.28 -30.26 64.18
N CYS A 379 -7.51 -31.59 64.13
CA CYS A 379 -8.65 -32.24 64.77
C CYS A 379 -8.30 -32.61 66.23
N TYR A 380 -9.32 -32.77 67.08
CA TYR A 380 -9.13 -33.14 68.49
C TYR A 380 -9.51 -34.59 68.78
N ALA A 381 -9.26 -34.96 70.03
CA ALA A 381 -9.68 -36.21 70.65
C ALA A 381 -11.18 -36.50 70.43
N GLY A 382 -11.49 -37.78 70.21
CA GLY A 382 -12.78 -38.33 70.56
C GLY A 382 -12.85 -38.45 72.08
N GLY A 383 -14.04 -38.22 72.64
CA GLY A 383 -14.27 -38.28 74.08
C GLY A 383 -13.93 -39.65 74.65
N ALA A 384 -13.51 -39.67 75.92
CA ALA A 384 -13.39 -40.89 76.69
C ALA A 384 -14.77 -41.53 76.93
N GLY A 385 -14.82 -42.86 77.00
CA GLY A 385 -16.00 -43.57 77.45
C GLY A 385 -16.18 -43.44 78.96
N GLY A 386 -17.42 -43.53 79.42
CA GLY A 386 -17.74 -43.62 80.85
C GLY A 386 -17.34 -44.98 81.41
N ALA A 387 -17.09 -45.04 82.73
CA ALA A 387 -16.86 -46.30 83.42
C ALA A 387 -18.18 -47.04 83.67
N GLY A 388 -18.15 -48.37 83.55
CA GLY A 388 -19.19 -49.26 84.07
C GLY A 388 -18.77 -49.85 85.43
N SER A 389 -19.66 -50.61 86.07
CA SER A 389 -19.37 -51.17 87.40
C SER A 389 -18.20 -52.18 87.35
N GLY A 390 -17.03 -51.76 87.83
CA GLY A 390 -15.80 -52.56 87.85
C GLY A 390 -14.93 -52.43 86.60
N PHE A 391 -15.36 -51.71 85.56
CA PHE A 391 -14.65 -51.61 84.28
C PHE A 391 -14.49 -50.17 83.81
N ALA A 392 -13.25 -49.76 83.53
CA ALA A 392 -12.95 -48.45 82.99
C ALA A 392 -13.55 -48.25 81.58
N GLY A 393 -13.98 -47.03 81.27
CA GLY A 393 -14.27 -46.63 79.91
C GLY A 393 -12.99 -46.46 79.08
N GLY A 394 -13.12 -46.50 77.77
CA GLY A 394 -11.99 -46.34 76.85
C GLY A 394 -11.41 -44.93 76.91
N ALA A 395 -10.08 -44.83 76.87
CA ALA A 395 -9.39 -43.56 76.90
C ALA A 395 -9.65 -42.70 75.65
N ALA A 396 -9.66 -41.38 75.85
CA ALA A 396 -9.54 -40.39 74.77
C ALA A 396 -8.15 -40.46 74.11
N GLN A 397 -8.00 -39.87 72.92
CA GLN A 397 -6.74 -39.83 72.17
C GLN A 397 -6.06 -38.46 72.19
N ILE A 398 -4.79 -38.41 71.75
CA ILE A 398 -4.02 -37.17 71.60
C ILE A 398 -4.40 -36.46 70.29
N GLN A 399 -4.38 -35.12 70.30
CA GLN A 399 -4.61 -34.24 69.15
C GLN A 399 -3.65 -34.52 67.97
N SER A 400 -4.18 -34.61 66.75
CA SER A 400 -3.38 -34.67 65.51
C SER A 400 -3.15 -33.28 64.94
N ASN A 401 -1.89 -32.81 64.95
CA ASN A 401 -1.55 -31.43 64.60
C ASN A 401 -1.16 -31.27 63.12
N GLY A 402 -1.97 -30.53 62.35
CA GLY A 402 -1.78 -30.36 60.90
C GLY A 402 -0.73 -29.30 60.50
N PRO A 403 0.07 -29.52 59.43
CA PRO A 403 1.00 -28.51 58.93
C PRO A 403 0.28 -27.42 58.11
N THR A 404 0.26 -26.18 58.61
CA THR A 404 -0.39 -25.04 57.93
C THR A 404 0.57 -24.33 56.96
N TYR A 405 0.45 -24.64 55.66
CA TYR A 405 1.24 -23.98 54.61
C TYR A 405 0.78 -22.54 54.33
N ARG A 406 1.69 -21.57 54.48
CA ARG A 406 1.41 -20.15 54.25
C ARG A 406 1.60 -19.73 52.80
N LEU A 407 0.52 -19.74 52.01
CA LEU A 407 0.51 -19.27 50.62
C LEU A 407 0.34 -17.75 50.54
N ARG A 408 1.31 -17.07 49.92
CA ARG A 408 1.28 -15.62 49.62
C ARG A 408 0.84 -15.29 48.18
N ARG A 409 0.49 -16.30 47.38
CA ARG A 409 -0.06 -16.15 46.02
C ARG A 409 -1.32 -17.01 45.87
N PRO A 410 -2.31 -16.58 45.06
CA PRO A 410 -3.43 -17.44 44.71
C PRO A 410 -2.94 -18.70 44.00
N GLN A 411 -3.67 -19.80 44.17
CA GLN A 411 -3.54 -20.98 43.31
C GLN A 411 -4.60 -20.94 42.23
N MET A 412 -4.27 -21.47 41.05
CA MET A 412 -5.22 -21.72 39.97
C MET A 412 -5.43 -23.23 39.82
N ASP A 413 -4.32 -23.97 39.81
CA ASP A 413 -4.28 -25.43 39.70
C ASP A 413 -3.96 -26.15 41.01
N SER A 414 -4.41 -27.40 41.06
CA SER A 414 -4.44 -28.27 42.24
C SER A 414 -3.24 -29.22 42.37
N LEU A 415 -2.24 -29.09 41.49
CA LEU A 415 -1.10 -30.02 41.38
C LEU A 415 0.01 -29.77 42.41
N ARG A 416 0.26 -30.77 43.28
CA ARG A 416 1.50 -30.91 44.07
C ARG A 416 2.06 -32.33 43.92
N GLY A 417 2.80 -32.57 42.85
CA GLY A 417 3.28 -33.93 42.53
C GLY A 417 2.11 -34.83 42.13
N ASN A 418 2.05 -36.06 42.64
CA ASN A 418 0.96 -37.00 42.32
C ASN A 418 -0.34 -36.78 43.12
N THR A 419 -0.30 -35.97 44.19
CA THR A 419 -1.43 -35.79 45.10
C THR A 419 -2.07 -34.43 44.88
N LEU A 420 -3.40 -34.41 44.75
CA LEU A 420 -4.18 -33.18 44.74
C LEU A 420 -4.17 -32.54 46.14
N LEU A 421 -4.45 -31.23 46.22
CA LEU A 421 -4.49 -30.49 47.48
C LEU A 421 -5.54 -31.07 48.46
N THR A 422 -5.54 -30.60 49.70
CA THR A 422 -6.50 -31.04 50.74
C THR A 422 -6.94 -29.84 51.58
N GLY A 423 -8.25 -29.71 51.82
CA GLY A 423 -8.83 -28.52 52.45
C GLY A 423 -8.65 -28.42 53.96
N GLY A 424 -8.67 -29.55 54.66
CA GLY A 424 -8.40 -29.65 56.09
C GLY A 424 -7.50 -30.86 56.38
N ALA A 425 -6.49 -30.67 57.23
CA ALA A 425 -5.39 -31.62 57.39
C ALA A 425 -5.76 -32.95 58.07
N ALA A 426 -6.85 -33.01 58.85
CA ALA A 426 -7.29 -34.24 59.51
C ALA A 426 -8.80 -34.30 59.74
N GLY A 427 -9.39 -35.46 59.46
CA GLY A 427 -10.75 -35.78 59.92
C GLY A 427 -10.78 -36.05 61.42
N GLY A 428 -11.97 -35.97 62.00
CA GLY A 428 -12.20 -36.13 63.44
C GLY A 428 -11.91 -37.54 63.95
N SER A 429 -11.44 -37.60 65.19
CA SER A 429 -11.21 -38.85 65.91
C SER A 429 -12.52 -39.59 66.19
N GLY A 430 -12.49 -40.93 66.15
CA GLY A 430 -13.61 -41.75 66.61
C GLY A 430 -13.65 -41.79 68.15
N GLY A 431 -14.83 -41.57 68.74
CA GLY A 431 -15.05 -41.61 70.18
C GLY A 431 -14.75 -42.98 70.79
N ALA A 432 -14.34 -43.00 72.07
CA ALA A 432 -14.08 -44.24 72.79
C ALA A 432 -15.38 -44.93 73.24
N ALA A 433 -15.31 -46.22 73.51
CA ALA A 433 -16.44 -46.98 74.04
C ALA A 433 -16.50 -46.89 75.57
N GLY A 434 -17.70 -46.87 76.14
CA GLY A 434 -17.93 -47.01 77.58
C GLY A 434 -17.60 -48.43 78.08
N GLY A 435 -17.33 -48.54 79.38
CA GLY A 435 -17.16 -49.83 80.06
C GLY A 435 -18.51 -50.53 80.29
N GLY A 436 -18.54 -51.85 80.13
CA GLY A 436 -19.68 -52.68 80.52
C GLY A 436 -19.70 -53.00 82.02
N ASP A 437 -20.56 -53.95 82.41
CA ASP A 437 -20.68 -54.46 83.80
C ASP A 437 -20.30 -55.95 83.93
N GLY A 438 -19.64 -56.50 82.92
CA GLY A 438 -19.32 -57.93 82.77
C GLY A 438 -20.38 -58.70 81.97
N THR A 439 -21.62 -58.21 81.89
CA THR A 439 -22.73 -58.88 81.19
C THR A 439 -23.34 -58.00 80.08
N ASN A 440 -23.64 -56.74 80.41
CA ASN A 440 -24.22 -55.77 79.50
C ASN A 440 -23.11 -54.97 78.78
N ILE A 441 -23.42 -54.50 77.57
CA ILE A 441 -22.47 -53.82 76.69
C ILE A 441 -22.50 -52.30 76.96
N GLY A 442 -21.33 -51.72 77.24
CA GLY A 442 -21.12 -50.28 77.37
C GLY A 442 -21.45 -49.49 76.10
N GLY A 443 -21.62 -48.18 76.21
CA GLY A 443 -22.04 -47.35 75.08
C GLY A 443 -20.96 -47.28 73.99
N SER A 444 -21.31 -47.53 72.73
CA SER A 444 -20.41 -47.28 71.59
C SER A 444 -20.01 -45.81 71.49
N GLY A 445 -18.79 -45.51 71.10
CA GLY A 445 -18.35 -44.16 70.78
C GLY A 445 -18.99 -43.61 69.50
N GLY A 446 -19.14 -42.30 69.42
CA GLY A 446 -19.59 -41.59 68.22
C GLY A 446 -18.51 -41.52 67.13
N GLY A 447 -18.90 -41.43 65.86
CA GLY A 447 -17.96 -41.28 64.76
C GLY A 447 -17.41 -39.86 64.64
N GLY A 448 -16.15 -39.70 64.24
CA GLY A 448 -15.60 -38.38 63.93
C GLY A 448 -16.12 -37.84 62.60
N GLY A 449 -16.26 -36.52 62.49
CA GLY A 449 -16.66 -35.86 61.23
C GLY A 449 -15.50 -35.75 60.23
N SER A 450 -15.78 -35.61 58.93
CA SER A 450 -14.73 -35.41 57.93
C SER A 450 -14.08 -34.02 58.06
N ALA A 451 -12.86 -33.88 57.57
CA ALA A 451 -12.29 -32.54 57.37
C ALA A 451 -13.12 -31.73 56.36
N GLY A 452 -12.99 -30.41 56.44
CA GLY A 452 -13.56 -29.48 55.47
C GLY A 452 -12.80 -29.53 54.13
N PRO A 453 -13.49 -29.42 52.99
CA PRO A 453 -12.89 -29.45 51.66
C PRO A 453 -12.37 -28.08 51.23
N ILE A 454 -12.03 -27.94 49.95
CA ILE A 454 -11.60 -26.67 49.35
C ILE A 454 -12.76 -26.03 48.60
N VAL A 455 -12.91 -24.70 48.76
CA VAL A 455 -13.90 -23.87 48.08
C VAL A 455 -13.19 -22.71 47.41
N PHE A 456 -13.15 -22.74 46.07
CA PHE A 456 -12.42 -21.77 45.24
C PHE A 456 -13.40 -20.92 44.44
N ILE A 457 -13.37 -19.61 44.71
CA ILE A 457 -14.24 -18.61 44.10
C ILE A 457 -13.38 -17.57 43.40
N PHE A 458 -13.60 -17.39 42.10
CA PHE A 458 -12.94 -16.39 41.28
C PHE A 458 -14.03 -15.48 40.68
N ALA A 459 -14.24 -14.30 41.23
CA ALA A 459 -15.31 -13.41 40.79
C ALA A 459 -14.80 -11.98 40.57
N ARG A 460 -14.97 -11.42 39.37
CA ARG A 460 -14.50 -10.06 39.04
C ARG A 460 -14.99 -9.05 40.08
N THR A 461 -16.30 -9.04 40.31
CA THR A 461 -16.96 -8.22 41.33
C THR A 461 -17.69 -9.12 42.32
N ILE A 462 -17.53 -8.86 43.62
CA ILE A 462 -18.34 -9.48 44.68
C ILE A 462 -19.20 -8.41 45.35
N ASN A 463 -20.51 -8.53 45.20
CA ASN A 463 -21.49 -7.62 45.81
C ASN A 463 -22.02 -8.18 47.14
N ARG A 464 -22.03 -7.33 48.16
CA ARG A 464 -22.32 -7.71 49.56
C ARG A 464 -23.05 -6.59 50.30
N SER A 465 -23.69 -6.91 51.42
CA SER A 465 -24.32 -5.92 52.29
C SER A 465 -24.08 -6.21 53.77
N GLY A 466 -24.41 -5.26 54.64
CA GLY A 466 -24.52 -5.48 56.08
C GLY A 466 -25.62 -6.49 56.49
N SER A 467 -26.50 -6.87 55.56
CA SER A 467 -27.52 -7.92 55.72
C SER A 467 -27.08 -9.28 55.16
N THR A 468 -25.91 -9.37 54.49
CA THR A 468 -25.33 -10.63 54.02
C THR A 468 -25.05 -11.55 55.21
N GLY A 469 -25.65 -12.75 55.17
CA GLY A 469 -25.65 -13.70 56.27
C GLY A 469 -24.27 -14.16 56.75
N VAL A 470 -24.20 -14.51 58.02
CA VAL A 470 -23.04 -15.15 58.66
C VAL A 470 -22.81 -16.51 58.00
N GLY A 471 -21.58 -16.79 57.57
CA GLY A 471 -21.26 -18.00 56.80
C GLY A 471 -21.98 -18.06 55.45
N SER A 472 -22.19 -16.94 54.76
CA SER A 472 -22.66 -16.92 53.37
C SER A 472 -21.65 -17.51 52.37
N ILE A 473 -20.38 -17.66 52.79
CA ILE A 473 -19.38 -18.51 52.12
C ILE A 473 -18.82 -19.50 53.15
N GLN A 474 -18.81 -20.82 52.86
CA GLN A 474 -18.46 -21.87 53.83
C GLN A 474 -17.47 -22.90 53.30
N ALA A 475 -16.46 -23.24 54.10
CA ALA A 475 -15.71 -24.50 54.01
C ALA A 475 -15.47 -25.07 55.41
N LYS A 476 -16.56 -25.47 56.08
CA LYS A 476 -16.55 -25.96 57.47
C LYS A 476 -16.06 -27.40 57.56
N GLY A 477 -15.48 -27.77 58.69
CA GLY A 477 -15.29 -29.18 59.07
C GLY A 477 -16.60 -29.86 59.46
N GLY A 478 -16.66 -31.19 59.37
CA GLY A 478 -17.81 -31.98 59.79
C GLY A 478 -17.84 -32.18 61.30
N ASN A 479 -19.02 -32.06 61.91
CA ASN A 479 -19.21 -32.30 63.35
C ASN A 479 -19.00 -33.79 63.70
N GLY A 480 -18.53 -34.07 64.91
CA GLY A 480 -18.52 -35.42 65.47
C GLY A 480 -19.92 -35.89 65.86
N GLY A 481 -20.17 -37.19 65.71
CA GLY A 481 -21.39 -37.85 66.15
C GLY A 481 -21.42 -38.05 67.66
N ASN A 482 -22.61 -38.07 68.25
CA ASN A 482 -22.78 -38.30 69.69
C ASN A 482 -22.40 -39.74 70.08
N GLY A 483 -21.94 -39.92 71.31
CA GLY A 483 -21.73 -41.23 71.92
C GLY A 483 -23.06 -41.96 72.21
N GLY A 484 -23.03 -43.28 72.14
CA GLY A 484 -24.16 -44.15 72.42
C GLY A 484 -24.43 -44.29 73.91
N THR A 485 -25.71 -44.42 74.27
CA THR A 485 -26.15 -44.79 75.62
C THR A 485 -26.35 -46.32 75.67
N PRO A 486 -25.90 -47.03 76.72
CA PRO A 486 -26.20 -48.46 76.92
C PRO A 486 -27.71 -48.73 76.95
N ALA A 487 -28.11 -49.97 76.65
CA ALA A 487 -29.51 -50.37 76.69
C ALA A 487 -30.02 -50.70 78.11
N ALA A 488 -29.13 -51.22 78.98
CA ALA A 488 -29.43 -51.68 80.33
C ALA A 488 -28.13 -51.82 81.16
N GLY A 489 -28.26 -52.25 82.42
CA GLY A 489 -27.13 -52.59 83.29
C GLY A 489 -26.48 -51.40 83.98
N ASN A 490 -25.30 -51.64 84.57
CA ASN A 490 -24.47 -50.63 85.24
C ASN A 490 -23.34 -50.15 84.31
N CYS A 491 -23.72 -49.78 83.09
CA CYS A 491 -22.81 -49.56 81.98
C CYS A 491 -22.48 -48.07 81.75
N GLY A 492 -21.24 -47.79 81.40
CA GLY A 492 -20.77 -46.45 81.05
C GLY A 492 -21.19 -46.03 79.64
N GLY A 493 -21.42 -44.73 79.45
CA GLY A 493 -21.77 -44.13 78.16
C GLY A 493 -20.59 -44.07 77.18
N GLY A 494 -20.88 -44.06 75.88
CA GLY A 494 -19.86 -43.89 74.85
C GLY A 494 -19.34 -42.46 74.79
N GLY A 495 -18.08 -42.28 74.42
CA GLY A 495 -17.49 -40.96 74.17
C GLY A 495 -17.97 -40.37 72.84
N GLY A 496 -18.11 -39.04 72.78
CA GLY A 496 -18.46 -38.33 71.55
C GLY A 496 -17.34 -38.38 70.50
N GLY A 497 -17.70 -38.36 69.23
CA GLY A 497 -16.74 -38.22 68.13
C GLY A 497 -16.08 -36.84 68.13
N GLY A 498 -14.82 -36.75 67.71
CA GLY A 498 -14.14 -35.47 67.49
C GLY A 498 -14.65 -34.78 66.22
N GLY A 499 -14.62 -33.45 66.19
CA GLY A 499 -14.86 -32.69 64.96
C GLY A 499 -13.71 -32.84 63.95
N GLY A 500 -14.02 -32.70 62.66
CA GLY A 500 -13.02 -32.63 61.59
C GLY A 500 -12.50 -31.20 61.36
N ALA A 501 -11.25 -31.08 60.92
CA ALA A 501 -10.58 -29.78 60.68
C ALA A 501 -11.37 -28.85 59.75
N GLY A 502 -11.30 -27.53 59.96
CA GLY A 502 -11.84 -26.54 59.03
C GLY A 502 -11.16 -26.61 57.66
N GLY A 503 -11.88 -26.27 56.59
CA GLY A 503 -11.42 -26.38 55.20
C GLY A 503 -10.59 -25.21 54.71
N TRP A 504 -10.61 -24.96 53.40
CA TRP A 504 -9.93 -23.79 52.80
C TRP A 504 -10.84 -23.05 51.82
N VAL A 505 -11.14 -21.79 52.12
CA VAL A 505 -11.74 -20.83 51.18
C VAL A 505 -10.64 -19.99 50.52
N GLN A 506 -10.55 -20.02 49.20
CA GLN A 506 -9.81 -19.03 48.41
C GLN A 506 -10.80 -18.16 47.64
N ILE A 507 -10.64 -16.84 47.75
CA ILE A 507 -11.39 -15.86 46.94
C ILE A 507 -10.39 -14.99 46.17
N VAL A 508 -10.56 -14.94 44.86
CA VAL A 508 -9.84 -14.01 43.98
C VAL A 508 -10.86 -13.05 43.36
N TYR A 509 -10.60 -11.76 43.40
CA TYR A 509 -11.50 -10.72 42.92
C TYR A 509 -10.76 -9.47 42.42
N ARG A 510 -11.44 -8.58 41.71
CA ARG A 510 -10.98 -7.19 41.46
C ARG A 510 -11.72 -6.18 42.33
N PHE A 511 -13.03 -6.33 42.46
CA PHE A 511 -13.88 -5.34 43.13
C PHE A 511 -14.74 -5.98 44.21
N LEU A 512 -14.90 -5.28 45.34
CA LEU A 512 -15.95 -5.56 46.33
C LEU A 512 -16.92 -4.37 46.33
N THR A 513 -18.22 -4.63 46.19
CA THR A 513 -19.25 -3.58 46.16
C THR A 513 -20.24 -3.73 47.31
N GLY A 514 -20.89 -2.62 47.68
CA GLY A 514 -21.78 -2.55 48.83
C GLY A 514 -21.07 -2.52 50.18
N THR A 515 -21.83 -2.72 51.26
CA THR A 515 -21.38 -2.53 52.65
C THR A 515 -20.65 -3.75 53.24
N THR A 516 -19.91 -3.56 54.32
CA THR A 516 -19.13 -4.62 55.00
C THR A 516 -20.06 -5.75 55.46
N ALA A 517 -19.72 -7.00 55.11
CA ALA A 517 -20.46 -8.18 55.54
C ALA A 517 -19.77 -8.85 56.75
N THR A 518 -20.49 -8.95 57.86
CA THR A 518 -19.98 -9.44 59.16
C THR A 518 -20.04 -10.96 59.25
N ASN A 519 -18.97 -11.61 59.71
CA ASN A 519 -18.80 -13.07 59.80
C ASN A 519 -19.22 -13.89 58.56
N CYS A 520 -19.16 -13.28 57.38
CA CYS A 520 -19.59 -13.82 56.08
C CYS A 520 -18.81 -15.07 55.59
N ILE A 521 -17.54 -15.23 55.96
CA ILE A 521 -16.75 -16.41 55.59
C ILE A 521 -16.58 -17.30 56.83
N ASP A 522 -17.10 -18.53 56.74
CA ASP A 522 -17.00 -19.54 57.78
C ASP A 522 -16.09 -20.69 57.34
N VAL A 523 -14.94 -20.80 58.00
CA VAL A 523 -14.00 -21.92 57.87
C VAL A 523 -13.77 -22.59 59.23
N THR A 524 -14.78 -22.60 60.11
CA THR A 524 -14.71 -23.30 61.40
C THR A 524 -14.41 -24.80 61.21
N GLY A 525 -13.67 -25.38 62.15
CA GLY A 525 -13.68 -26.83 62.32
C GLY A 525 -15.06 -27.28 62.82
N GLY A 526 -15.40 -28.55 62.57
CA GLY A 526 -16.65 -29.11 63.06
C GLY A 526 -16.65 -29.24 64.58
N ASP A 527 -17.83 -29.21 65.18
CA ASP A 527 -17.97 -29.37 66.64
C ASP A 527 -17.76 -30.81 67.10
N GLY A 528 -17.37 -30.99 68.36
CA GLY A 528 -17.33 -32.30 69.00
C GLY A 528 -18.73 -32.85 69.28
N GLY A 529 -18.91 -34.16 69.07
CA GLY A 529 -20.14 -34.83 69.46
C GLY A 529 -20.29 -34.91 70.98
N LEU A 530 -21.53 -34.95 71.48
CA LEU A 530 -21.82 -35.12 72.90
C LEU A 530 -21.44 -36.52 73.39
N GLY A 531 -21.13 -36.67 74.67
CA GLY A 531 -21.02 -37.98 75.30
C GLY A 531 -22.38 -38.65 75.40
N GLY A 532 -22.40 -39.99 75.32
CA GLY A 532 -23.58 -40.80 75.63
C GLY A 532 -23.79 -40.88 77.15
N ASN A 533 -25.03 -41.07 77.58
CA ASN A 533 -25.35 -41.26 78.99
C ASN A 533 -24.87 -42.63 79.47
N GLY A 534 -24.57 -42.75 80.77
CA GLY A 534 -24.45 -44.04 81.44
C GLY A 534 -25.81 -44.58 81.86
N VAL A 535 -25.85 -45.84 82.31
CA VAL A 535 -27.05 -46.48 82.88
C VAL A 535 -26.69 -47.11 84.23
N GLY A 536 -27.63 -47.11 85.17
CA GLY A 536 -27.42 -47.63 86.52
C GLY A 536 -26.37 -46.80 87.27
N THR A 537 -25.31 -47.46 87.75
CA THR A 537 -24.15 -46.79 88.37
C THR A 537 -23.05 -46.39 87.38
N GLY A 538 -23.21 -46.66 86.08
CA GLY A 538 -22.24 -46.30 85.06
C GLY A 538 -22.21 -44.79 84.77
N SER A 539 -21.02 -44.23 84.52
CA SER A 539 -20.87 -42.80 84.24
C SER A 539 -21.23 -42.45 82.79
N ALA A 540 -21.60 -41.20 82.52
CA ALA A 540 -21.64 -40.70 81.14
C ALA A 540 -20.25 -40.75 80.48
N GLY A 541 -20.24 -40.81 79.15
CA GLY A 541 -19.04 -40.56 78.34
C GLY A 541 -18.73 -39.07 78.26
N SER A 542 -17.49 -38.73 77.91
CA SER A 542 -17.09 -37.34 77.65
C SER A 542 -17.50 -36.90 76.23
N PRO A 543 -17.75 -35.60 75.99
CA PRO A 543 -17.86 -35.07 74.64
C PRO A 543 -16.51 -35.19 73.90
N GLY A 544 -16.56 -35.18 72.57
CA GLY A 544 -15.38 -34.97 71.72
C GLY A 544 -14.97 -33.50 71.66
N GLY A 545 -13.77 -33.21 71.13
CA GLY A 545 -13.32 -31.83 70.94
C GLY A 545 -13.76 -31.22 69.61
N SER A 546 -14.23 -29.96 69.64
CA SER A 546 -14.52 -29.15 68.44
C SER A 546 -13.23 -28.71 67.74
N ALA A 547 -13.10 -29.03 66.45
CA ALA A 547 -11.88 -28.85 65.67
C ALA A 547 -11.48 -27.39 65.42
N THR A 548 -10.21 -27.20 65.10
CA THR A 548 -9.66 -25.86 64.83
C THR A 548 -9.95 -25.40 63.41
N GLY A 549 -9.88 -24.08 63.22
CA GLY A 549 -10.25 -23.41 61.99
C GLY A 549 -9.40 -23.72 60.75
N GLY A 550 -9.98 -23.38 59.61
CA GLY A 550 -9.48 -23.53 58.26
C GLY A 550 -8.50 -22.44 57.81
N ILE A 551 -8.33 -22.30 56.50
CA ILE A 551 -7.64 -21.17 55.87
C ILE A 551 -8.65 -20.32 55.10
N CYS A 552 -8.52 -19.00 55.18
CA CYS A 552 -9.26 -18.04 54.36
C CYS A 552 -8.24 -17.16 53.63
N SER A 553 -8.11 -17.30 52.32
CA SER A 553 -7.13 -16.54 51.53
C SER A 553 -7.80 -15.68 50.47
N MET A 554 -7.77 -14.37 50.67
CA MET A 554 -8.37 -13.39 49.79
C MET A 554 -7.30 -12.66 48.97
N PHE A 555 -7.51 -12.50 47.67
CA PHE A 555 -6.56 -11.85 46.75
C PHE A 555 -7.28 -10.82 45.87
N ASN A 556 -6.89 -9.56 45.99
CA ASN A 556 -7.38 -8.46 45.17
C ASN A 556 -6.45 -8.23 43.98
N LEU A 557 -6.89 -8.57 42.77
CA LEU A 557 -6.14 -8.37 41.53
C LEU A 557 -6.10 -6.91 41.04
N ALA A 558 -6.98 -6.04 41.56
CA ALA A 558 -6.96 -4.60 41.23
C ALA A 558 -5.91 -3.83 42.05
N THR A 559 -5.53 -4.30 43.23
CA THR A 559 -4.49 -3.68 44.09
C THR A 559 -3.23 -4.53 44.28
N GLY A 560 -3.22 -5.77 43.80
CA GLY A 560 -2.14 -6.74 44.04
C GLY A 560 -2.07 -7.27 45.47
N VAL A 561 -3.00 -6.91 46.35
CA VAL A 561 -2.95 -7.24 47.78
C VAL A 561 -3.50 -8.65 48.02
N GLY A 562 -2.66 -9.51 48.59
CA GLY A 562 -3.07 -10.79 49.19
C GLY A 562 -3.23 -10.67 50.70
N SER A 563 -4.41 -11.01 51.22
CA SER A 563 -4.72 -11.08 52.65
C SER A 563 -5.03 -12.53 53.07
N PRO A 564 -4.00 -13.39 53.20
CA PRO A 564 -4.19 -14.77 53.65
C PRO A 564 -4.23 -14.86 55.18
N LEU A 565 -5.29 -15.48 55.69
CA LEU A 565 -5.59 -15.65 57.10
C LEU A 565 -5.66 -17.13 57.45
N TYR A 566 -5.00 -17.50 58.54
CA TYR A 566 -4.80 -18.88 58.96
C TYR A 566 -5.52 -19.10 60.29
N GLY A 567 -6.32 -20.17 60.39
CA GLY A 567 -6.97 -20.58 61.62
C GLY A 567 -5.95 -20.83 62.72
N GLY A 568 -6.18 -20.25 63.89
CA GLY A 568 -5.37 -20.50 65.08
C GLY A 568 -5.74 -21.84 65.72
N SER A 569 -4.76 -22.48 66.37
CA SER A 569 -5.02 -23.58 67.30
C SER A 569 -5.88 -23.07 68.47
N GLY A 570 -6.95 -23.80 68.81
CA GLY A 570 -7.75 -23.55 70.02
C GLY A 570 -9.14 -22.92 69.84
N SER A 571 -9.56 -22.47 68.65
CA SER A 571 -10.87 -21.78 68.51
C SER A 571 -11.56 -21.95 67.16
N ALA A 572 -12.88 -21.81 67.19
CA ALA A 572 -13.75 -21.77 66.02
C ALA A 572 -13.49 -20.48 65.19
N ALA A 573 -12.87 -20.63 64.01
CA ALA A 573 -12.52 -19.52 63.12
C ALA A 573 -13.69 -19.02 62.25
N SER A 574 -14.72 -18.45 62.87
CA SER A 574 -15.64 -17.54 62.17
C SER A 574 -14.97 -16.18 62.00
N ARG A 575 -15.05 -15.54 60.82
CA ARG A 575 -14.40 -14.24 60.58
C ARG A 575 -15.26 -13.27 59.78
N THR A 576 -15.36 -12.04 60.29
CA THR A 576 -15.65 -10.83 59.52
C THR A 576 -14.53 -10.59 58.51
N ALA A 577 -14.65 -11.25 57.36
CA ALA A 577 -13.61 -11.30 56.33
C ALA A 577 -13.83 -10.26 55.23
N LEU A 578 -15.08 -9.87 54.94
CA LEU A 578 -15.43 -8.86 53.94
C LEU A 578 -15.50 -7.43 54.52
N VAL A 579 -14.48 -7.06 55.32
CA VAL A 579 -14.19 -5.65 55.60
C VAL A 579 -13.64 -5.01 54.34
N ASN A 580 -14.03 -3.77 54.06
CA ASN A 580 -13.47 -3.01 52.96
C ASN A 580 -11.97 -2.74 53.21
N GLN A 581 -11.06 -3.40 52.47
CA GLN A 581 -9.63 -3.06 52.51
C GLN A 581 -9.37 -1.78 51.72
N ALA A 582 -9.71 -0.67 52.37
CA ALA A 582 -9.55 0.70 51.91
C ALA A 582 -8.79 1.54 52.95
N SER A 583 -7.77 0.93 53.58
CA SER A 583 -6.89 1.59 54.56
C SER A 583 -5.63 0.75 54.87
N LEU A 584 -4.66 0.81 53.95
CA LEU A 584 -3.22 0.80 54.22
C LEU A 584 -2.55 1.74 53.21
#